data_AF-V5NE01-F1
#
_entry.id   AF-V5NE01-F1
#
_cell.length_a   1.000
_cell.length_b   1.000
_cell.length_c   1.000
_cell.angle_alpha   90.00
_cell.angle_beta   90.00
_cell.angle_gamma   90.00
#
_symmetry.space_group_name_H-M   'P 1'
#
loop_
_entity.id
_entity.type
_entity.pdbx_description
1 polymer ?
#
loop_
_entity_poly.entity_id
_entity_poly.type
_entity_poly.pdbx_seq_one_letter_code
_entity_poly.pdbx_strand_id
1 'polypeptide(L)'
;MVDDEGEVRALVQPTQRGTWVQTERAGHEAWAALIAQAPRAGQLMHIIVQHMDKSGALIVSQSTLAKMMDTSIATTKRAISVLA
;
A
#
# COMPACT_ATOMS: atom_id res chain seq x y z
N MET A 1 9.15 -12.93 23.69
CA MET A 1 8.15 -12.43 22.74
C MET A 1 8.71 -11.13 22.22
N VAL A 2 9.33 -11.17 21.04
CA VAL A 2 9.89 -9.98 20.41
C VAL A 2 8.69 -9.26 19.80
N ASP A 3 8.44 -8.08 20.32
CA ASP A 3 7.60 -7.04 19.77
C ASP A 3 7.90 -6.84 18.27
N ASP A 4 6.91 -7.17 17.45
CA ASP A 4 6.87 -7.09 15.98
C ASP A 4 6.90 -5.62 15.47
N GLU A 5 7.26 -4.66 16.33
CA GLU A 5 7.29 -3.22 16.06
C GLU A 5 8.60 -2.75 15.39
N GLY A 6 9.64 -3.60 15.38
CA GLY A 6 10.97 -3.26 14.88
C GLY A 6 11.22 -3.45 13.39
N GLU A 7 10.31 -4.07 12.63
CA GLU A 7 10.58 -4.44 11.21
C GLU A 7 10.10 -3.40 10.19
N VAL A 8 9.39 -2.36 10.61
CA VAL A 8 9.11 -1.22 9.74
C VAL A 8 10.21 -0.21 9.98
N ARG A 9 11.28 -0.26 9.16
CA ARG A 9 12.16 0.91 9.00
C ARG A 9 11.26 2.08 8.61
N ALA A 10 10.89 2.89 9.59
CA ALA A 10 10.22 4.15 9.40
C ALA A 10 11.21 5.07 8.69
N LEU A 11 11.31 4.92 7.37
CA LEU A 11 11.82 6.00 6.52
C LEU A 11 10.93 7.19 6.84
N VAL A 12 11.57 8.20 7.44
CA VAL A 12 10.95 9.33 8.14
C VAL A 12 9.78 9.88 7.32
N GLN A 13 8.56 9.52 7.72
CA GLN A 13 7.37 10.15 7.19
C GLN A 13 7.37 11.61 7.67
N PRO A 14 7.17 12.60 6.79
CA PRO A 14 7.15 13.99 7.21
C PRO A 14 6.11 14.19 8.31
N THR A 15 6.50 14.90 9.39
CA THR A 15 5.67 15.13 10.58
C THR A 15 4.33 15.82 10.29
N GLN A 16 4.21 16.50 9.14
CA GLN A 16 3.00 17.19 8.72
C GLN A 16 2.20 16.35 7.70
N ARG A 17 1.08 15.75 8.15
CA ARG A 17 0.17 14.94 7.31
C ARG A 17 -0.88 15.75 6.55
N GLY A 18 -0.57 16.98 6.14
CA GLY A 18 -1.55 17.96 5.68
C GLY A 18 -1.10 18.80 4.49
N THR A 19 -0.62 18.17 3.43
CA THR A 19 -0.35 18.83 2.15
C THR A 19 -1.40 18.39 1.13
N TRP A 20 -1.89 19.34 0.33
CA TRP A 20 -2.74 19.02 -0.81
C TRP A 20 -1.92 18.21 -1.82
N VAL A 21 -2.29 16.94 -2.04
CA VAL A 21 -1.63 16.06 -3.00
C VAL A 21 -2.41 16.11 -4.31
N GLN A 22 -1.77 16.61 -5.36
CA GLN A 22 -2.31 16.54 -6.71
C GLN A 22 -1.95 15.20 -7.33
N THR A 23 -2.97 14.44 -7.72
CA THR A 23 -2.83 13.19 -8.47
C THR A 23 -3.26 13.41 -9.92
N GLU A 24 -2.61 12.73 -10.87
CA GLU A 24 -3.05 12.81 -12.26
C GLU A 24 -4.40 12.14 -12.50
N ARG A 25 -5.24 12.75 -13.34
CA ARG A 25 -6.56 12.20 -13.71
C ARG A 25 -6.44 10.78 -14.29
N ALA A 26 -5.50 10.57 -15.21
CA ALA A 26 -5.29 9.28 -15.85
C ALA A 26 -4.97 8.18 -14.83
N GLY A 27 -4.19 8.49 -13.78
CA GLY A 27 -3.90 7.56 -12.70
C GLY A 27 -5.15 7.17 -11.93
N HIS A 28 -6.02 8.13 -11.60
CA HIS A 28 -7.30 7.86 -10.94
C HIS A 28 -8.26 7.03 -11.80
N GLU A 29 -8.32 7.30 -13.10
CA GLU A 29 -9.16 6.53 -14.03
C GLU A 29 -8.68 5.08 -14.14
N ALA A 30 -7.37 4.85 -14.27
CA ALA A 30 -6.78 3.51 -14.28
C ALA A 30 -7.03 2.77 -12.95
N TRP A 31 -6.91 3.48 -11.83
CA TRP A 31 -7.19 2.92 -10.51
C TRP A 31 -8.67 2.55 -10.35
N ALA A 32 -9.59 3.38 -10.82
CA ALA A 32 -11.02 3.05 -10.82
C ALA A 32 -11.31 1.77 -11.62
N ALA A 33 -10.69 1.62 -12.80
CA ALA A 33 -10.80 0.41 -13.61
C ALA A 33 -10.20 -0.82 -12.92
N LEU A 34 -9.08 -0.65 -12.19
CA LEU A 34 -8.49 -1.71 -11.37
C LEU A 34 -9.43 -2.15 -10.25
N ILE A 35 -10.05 -1.21 -9.52
CA ILE A 35 -10.96 -1.54 -8.41
C ILE A 35 -12.17 -2.34 -8.90
N ALA A 36 -12.72 -1.99 -10.07
CA ALA A 36 -13.85 -2.70 -10.65
C ALA A 36 -13.53 -4.19 -10.96
N GLN A 37 -12.28 -4.50 -11.32
CA GLN A 37 -11.86 -5.85 -11.69
C GLN A 37 -11.23 -6.63 -10.53
N ALA A 38 -10.43 -5.95 -9.71
CA ALA A 38 -9.62 -6.54 -8.65
C ALA A 38 -9.63 -5.63 -7.40
N PRO A 39 -10.75 -5.57 -6.65
CA PRO A 39 -10.92 -4.62 -5.55
C PRO A 39 -9.86 -4.75 -4.45
N ARG A 40 -9.34 -5.98 -4.20
CA ARG A 40 -8.27 -6.20 -3.22
C ARG A 40 -6.90 -5.70 -3.71
N ALA A 41 -6.64 -5.74 -5.01
CA ALA A 41 -5.45 -5.13 -5.58
C ALA A 41 -5.54 -3.59 -5.52
N GLY A 42 -6.73 -3.04 -5.83
CA GLY A 42 -6.99 -1.60 -5.67
C GLY A 42 -6.84 -1.11 -4.22
N GLN A 43 -7.34 -1.88 -3.24
CA GLN A 43 -7.13 -1.62 -1.80
C GLN A 43 -5.64 -1.66 -1.43
N LEU A 44 -4.92 -2.69 -1.89
CA LEU A 44 -3.49 -2.83 -1.62
C LEU A 44 -2.69 -1.64 -2.17
N MET A 45 -3.00 -1.19 -3.38
CA MET A 45 -2.35 -0.02 -3.98
C MET A 45 -2.54 1.25 -3.10
N HIS A 46 -3.69 1.40 -2.44
CA HIS A 46 -3.97 2.58 -1.60
C HIS A 46 -3.07 2.56 -0.37
N ILE A 47 -2.94 1.38 0.24
CA ILE A 47 -2.05 1.17 1.38
C ILE A 47 -0.60 1.41 0.98
N ILE A 48 -0.17 0.89 -0.17
CA ILE A 48 1.21 1.09 -0.65
C ILE A 48 1.50 2.58 -0.83
N VAL A 49 0.67 3.30 -1.59
CA VAL A 49 0.87 4.74 -1.87
C VAL A 49 0.81 5.59 -0.60
N GLN A 50 -0.07 5.25 0.35
CA GLN A 50 -0.14 5.92 1.66
C GLN A 50 1.19 5.85 2.44
N HIS A 51 1.99 4.80 2.24
CA HIS A 51 3.22 4.55 2.99
C HIS A 51 4.50 4.77 2.16
N MET A 52 4.38 5.10 0.87
CA MET A 52 5.51 5.47 0.03
C MET A 52 6.14 6.78 0.52
N ASP A 53 7.46 6.83 0.50
CA ASP A 53 8.22 8.05 0.76
C ASP A 53 8.75 8.65 -0.55
N LYS A 54 9.62 9.66 -0.47
CA LYS A 54 10.21 10.33 -1.64
C LYS A 54 11.06 9.40 -2.52
N SER A 55 11.51 8.26 -2.01
CA SER A 55 12.28 7.28 -2.78
C SER A 55 11.39 6.42 -3.67
N GLY A 56 10.08 6.40 -3.43
CA GLY A 56 9.13 5.56 -4.16
C GLY A 56 9.27 4.07 -3.88
N ALA A 57 10.09 3.67 -2.90
CA ALA A 57 10.27 2.29 -2.50
C ALA A 57 9.58 2.01 -1.17
N LEU A 58 8.82 0.90 -1.11
CA LEU A 58 8.23 0.37 0.11
C LEU A 58 8.75 -1.05 0.35
N ILE A 59 9.48 -1.24 1.44
CA ILE A 59 9.96 -2.56 1.88
C ILE A 59 9.12 -2.98 3.08
N VAL A 60 8.27 -3.99 2.88
CA VAL A 60 7.34 -4.47 3.90
C VAL A 60 7.04 -5.96 3.67
N SER A 61 6.88 -6.72 4.74
CA SER A 61 6.53 -8.14 4.65
C SER A 61 5.09 -8.33 4.17
N GLN A 62 4.83 -9.44 3.46
CA GLN A 62 3.47 -9.75 2.99
C GLN A 62 2.49 -10.00 4.15
N SER A 63 2.98 -10.46 5.31
CA SER A 63 2.18 -10.59 6.53
C SER A 63 1.77 -9.23 7.09
N THR A 64 2.67 -8.24 7.09
CA THR A 64 2.33 -6.87 7.48
C THR A 64 1.34 -6.23 6.52
N LEU A 65 1.49 -6.41 5.21
CA LEU A 65 0.49 -5.97 4.23
C LEU A 65 -0.87 -6.63 4.45
N ALA A 66 -0.91 -7.92 4.79
CA ALA A 66 -2.14 -8.64 5.09
C ALA A 66 -2.85 -8.08 6.33
N LYS A 67 -2.08 -7.78 7.39
CA LYS A 67 -2.59 -7.08 8.60
C LYS A 67 -3.16 -5.71 8.24
N MET A 68 -2.44 -4.90 7.45
CA MET A 68 -2.90 -3.56 7.02
C MET A 68 -4.16 -3.61 6.14
N MET A 69 -4.27 -4.63 5.30
CA MET A 69 -5.44 -4.86 4.43
C MET A 69 -6.66 -5.43 5.18
N ASP A 70 -6.48 -5.91 6.42
CA ASP A 70 -7.45 -6.75 7.13
C ASP A 70 -7.88 -7.97 6.30
N THR A 71 -6.90 -8.72 5.79
CA THR A 71 -7.14 -9.90 4.96
C THR A 71 -6.17 -11.04 5.30
N SER A 72 -6.43 -12.24 4.76
CA SER A 72 -5.47 -13.34 4.85
C SER A 72 -4.26 -13.10 3.93
N ILE A 73 -3.11 -13.65 4.30
CA ILE A 73 -1.87 -13.61 3.50
C ILE A 73 -2.11 -14.13 2.08
N ALA A 74 -2.95 -15.16 1.90
CA ALA A 74 -3.28 -15.69 0.58
C ALA A 74 -4.01 -14.67 -0.31
N THR A 75 -4.91 -13.86 0.27
CA THR A 75 -5.59 -12.78 -0.46
C THR A 75 -4.62 -11.67 -0.83
N THR A 76 -3.73 -11.27 0.10
CA THR A 76 -2.67 -10.29 -0.16
C THR A 76 -1.73 -10.76 -1.27
N LYS A 77 -1.32 -12.04 -1.27
CA LYS A 77 -0.49 -12.61 -2.33
C LYS A 77 -1.15 -12.51 -3.71
N ARG A 78 -2.42 -12.88 -3.81
CA ARG A 78 -3.18 -12.74 -5.07
C ARG A 78 -3.27 -11.29 -5.52
N ALA A 79 -3.51 -10.36 -4.59
CA ALA A 79 -3.53 -8.93 -4.88
C ALA A 79 -2.17 -8.44 -5.39
N ILE A 80 -1.06 -8.85 -4.78
CA ILE A 80 0.31 -8.57 -5.25
C ILE A 80 0.51 -9.10 -6.67
N SER A 81 0.08 -10.34 -6.95
CA SER A 81 0.20 -10.92 -8.29
C SER A 81 -0.60 -10.18 -9.37
N VAL A 82 -1.60 -9.38 -9.01
CA VAL A 82 -2.34 -8.53 -9.96
C VAL A 82 -1.59 -7.22 -10.23
N LEU A 83 -0.78 -6.74 -9.27
CA LEU A 83 -0.03 -5.48 -9.37
C LEU A 83 1.38 -5.63 -9.94
N ALA A 84 1.88 -6.87 -10.05
CA ALA A 84 3.21 -7.21 -10.58
C ALA A 84 3.18 -7.38 -12.10
#